data_AF-A0A1G0EDF5-F1
#
_entry.id   AF-A0A1G0EDF5-F1
#
_cell.length_a   1.000
_cell.length_b   1.000
_cell.length_c   1.000
_cell.angle_alpha   90.00
_cell.angle_beta   90.00
_cell.angle_gamma   90.00
#
_symmetry.space_group_name_H-M   'P 1'
#
loop_
_entity.id
_entity.type
_entity.pdbx_description
1 polymer ?
#
loop_
_entity_poly.entity_id
_entity_poly.type
_entity_poly.pdbx_seq_one_letter_code
_entity_poly.pdbx_strand_id
1 'polypeptide(L)'
;MKEALIALNTITQEGVIGGYAIGGAIGASFYIEATSTEDIDAFVFLAPAKGSSLISLAPIYDALKKIGGIVEKEHVRFGNWPVQILPAYKPLVEDALRKSQAVEFAGVPTRVFTPEYLCAIALDTGRTKDYYRVAMFIEQDAVDMKSLRSLVDRYGLSDKIKNVSNWENKDG
;
A
#
# COMPACT_ATOMS: atom_id res chain seq x y z
N MET A 1 -15.70 3.00 1.33
CA MET A 1 -14.37 2.51 1.76
C MET A 1 -14.56 1.66 2.99
N LYS A 2 -15.39 2.09 3.95
CA LYS A 2 -15.79 1.31 5.13
C LYS A 2 -16.07 -0.16 4.84
N GLU A 3 -16.91 -0.47 3.85
CA GLU A 3 -17.30 -1.84 3.48
C GLU A 3 -16.12 -2.68 3.00
N ALA A 4 -15.26 -2.09 2.17
CA ALA A 4 -14.03 -2.72 1.70
C ALA A 4 -13.07 -3.02 2.86
N LEU A 5 -12.89 -2.09 3.80
CA LEU A 5 -12.04 -2.30 4.98
C LEU A 5 -12.60 -3.37 5.91
N ILE A 6 -13.93 -3.40 6.11
CA ILE A 6 -14.59 -4.47 6.84
C ILE A 6 -14.31 -5.81 6.18
N ALA A 7 -14.46 -5.92 4.85
CA ALA A 7 -14.18 -7.15 4.14
C ALA A 7 -12.73 -7.63 4.30
N LEU A 8 -11.75 -6.73 4.20
CA LEU A 8 -10.33 -7.04 4.43
C LEU A 8 -10.07 -7.49 5.87
N ASN A 9 -10.71 -6.85 6.85
CA ASN A 9 -10.62 -7.26 8.26
C ASN A 9 -11.23 -8.64 8.48
N THR A 10 -12.38 -8.94 7.88
CA THR A 10 -13.04 -10.26 7.97
C THR A 10 -12.12 -11.36 7.46
N ILE A 11 -11.58 -11.24 6.24
CA ILE A 11 -10.72 -12.29 5.68
C ILE A 11 -9.37 -12.42 6.42
N THR A 12 -8.94 -11.36 7.12
CA THR A 12 -7.77 -11.40 8.02
C THR A 12 -8.11 -12.19 9.29
N GLN A 13 -9.27 -11.93 9.91
CA GLN A 13 -9.73 -12.64 11.10
C GLN A 13 -9.99 -14.12 10.84
N GLU A 14 -10.49 -14.46 9.65
CA GLU A 14 -10.67 -15.84 9.19
C GLU A 14 -9.36 -16.55 8.81
N GLY A 15 -8.23 -15.82 8.82
CA GLY A 15 -6.91 -16.38 8.53
C GLY A 15 -6.67 -16.67 7.04
N VAL A 16 -7.51 -16.15 6.14
CA VAL A 16 -7.30 -16.25 4.68
C VAL A 16 -6.04 -15.47 4.29
N ILE A 17 -5.80 -14.34 4.95
CA ILE A 17 -4.55 -13.58 4.89
C ILE A 17 -4.01 -13.35 6.30
N GLY A 18 -2.68 -13.31 6.45
CA GLY A 18 -2.04 -13.07 7.75
C GLY A 18 -2.13 -11.62 8.23
N GLY A 19 -2.54 -10.71 7.35
CA GLY A 19 -2.64 -9.28 7.60
C GLY A 19 -2.52 -8.49 6.30
N TYR A 20 -2.89 -7.22 6.36
CA TYR A 20 -2.78 -6.30 5.24
C TYR A 20 -2.40 -4.90 5.70
N ALA A 21 -1.96 -4.06 4.76
CA ALA A 21 -1.92 -2.63 4.92
C ALA A 21 -2.28 -1.94 3.60
N ILE A 22 -2.88 -0.76 3.71
CA ILE A 22 -3.23 0.08 2.58
C ILE A 22 -1.97 0.84 2.14
N GLY A 23 -1.69 0.78 0.84
CA GLY A 23 -0.62 1.53 0.21
C GLY A 23 -1.14 2.40 -0.92
N GLY A 24 -0.23 2.71 -1.85
CA GLY A 24 -0.58 3.43 -3.06
C GLY A 24 -1.16 4.81 -2.79
N ALA A 25 -2.08 5.24 -3.65
CA ALA A 25 -2.58 6.60 -3.62
C ALA A 25 -3.61 6.85 -2.50
N ILE A 26 -4.45 5.86 -2.17
CA ILE A 26 -5.31 5.91 -0.98
C ILE A 26 -4.50 5.92 0.30
N GLY A 27 -3.44 5.10 0.41
CA GLY A 27 -2.54 5.15 1.56
C GLY A 27 -1.90 6.53 1.73
N ALA A 28 -1.53 7.18 0.63
CA ALA A 28 -0.98 8.55 0.67
C ALA A 28 -1.99 9.61 1.13
N SER A 29 -3.28 9.46 0.82
CA SER A 29 -4.31 10.42 1.25
C SER A 29 -4.51 10.53 2.77
N PHE A 30 -3.91 9.62 3.56
CA PHE A 30 -3.88 9.74 5.02
C PHE A 30 -2.88 10.81 5.51
N TYR A 31 -1.98 11.28 4.65
CA TYR A 31 -0.87 12.16 5.04
C TYR A 31 -0.76 13.42 4.18
N ILE A 32 -1.15 13.35 2.90
CA ILE A 32 -1.11 14.47 1.96
C ILE A 32 -2.45 14.67 1.29
N GLU A 33 -2.68 15.87 0.75
CA GLU A 33 -3.88 16.14 -0.04
C GLU A 33 -4.00 15.17 -1.23
N ALA A 34 -5.17 14.53 -1.33
CA ALA A 34 -5.39 13.46 -2.29
C ALA A 34 -5.46 14.01 -3.73
N THR A 35 -4.60 13.50 -4.61
CA THR A 35 -4.85 13.54 -6.05
C THR A 35 -5.79 12.39 -6.40
N SER A 36 -6.97 12.66 -6.94
CA SER A 36 -8.05 11.69 -7.25
C SER A 36 -7.58 10.26 -7.57
N THR A 37 -8.10 9.28 -6.83
CA THR A 37 -7.82 7.85 -7.00
C THR A 37 -9.12 7.08 -6.80
N GLU A 38 -9.28 5.98 -7.53
CA GLU A 38 -10.55 5.24 -7.53
C GLU A 38 -10.47 3.91 -6.77
N ASP A 39 -9.28 3.37 -6.50
CA ASP A 39 -9.09 2.05 -5.90
C ASP A 39 -8.21 2.00 -4.64
N ILE A 40 -8.49 1.00 -3.80
CA ILE A 40 -7.74 0.69 -2.57
C ILE A 40 -6.69 -0.36 -2.91
N ASP A 41 -5.42 0.03 -2.84
CA ASP A 41 -4.29 -0.89 -2.93
C ASP A 41 -4.07 -1.59 -1.58
N ALA A 42 -4.57 -2.82 -1.43
CA ALA A 42 -4.42 -3.62 -0.24
C ALA A 42 -3.24 -4.58 -0.38
N PHE A 43 -2.13 -4.24 0.27
CA PHE A 43 -0.94 -5.07 0.30
C PHE A 43 -1.10 -6.18 1.35
N VAL A 44 -0.80 -7.42 0.99
CA VAL A 44 -1.03 -8.59 1.85
C VAL A 44 0.22 -9.46 2.00
N PHE A 45 0.37 -10.09 3.17
CA PHE A 45 1.29 -11.22 3.31
C PHE A 45 0.67 -12.44 2.64
N LEU A 46 1.42 -13.06 1.72
CA LEU A 46 1.07 -14.35 1.15
C LEU A 46 2.11 -15.39 1.55
N ALA A 47 1.63 -16.49 2.10
CA ALA A 47 2.38 -17.72 2.19
C ALA A 47 1.91 -18.67 1.08
N PRO A 48 2.82 -19.45 0.46
CA PRO A 48 2.42 -20.54 -0.39
C PRO A 48 1.51 -21.52 0.36
N ALA A 49 0.55 -22.11 -0.34
CA ALA A 49 -0.25 -23.18 0.24
C ALA A 49 0.65 -24.35 0.66
N LYS A 50 0.30 -25.07 1.74
CA LYS A 50 1.07 -26.22 2.21
C LYS A 50 1.29 -27.22 1.06
N GLY A 51 2.55 -27.50 0.73
CA GLY A 51 2.93 -28.43 -0.35
C GLY A 51 2.99 -27.82 -1.75
N SER A 52 2.80 -26.51 -1.91
CA SER A 52 2.93 -25.78 -3.17
C SER A 52 4.00 -24.69 -3.05
N SER A 53 4.78 -24.48 -4.11
CA SER A 53 5.65 -23.30 -4.25
C SER A 53 4.93 -22.13 -4.93
N LEU A 54 3.75 -22.37 -5.51
CA LEU A 54 2.96 -21.36 -6.21
C LEU A 54 2.14 -20.55 -5.21
N ILE A 55 2.34 -19.24 -5.26
CA ILE A 55 1.52 -18.26 -4.57
C ILE A 55 0.31 -17.96 -5.46
N SER A 56 -0.90 -18.11 -4.90
CA SER A 56 -2.16 -17.87 -5.62
C SER A 56 -3.02 -16.88 -4.86
N LEU A 57 -3.59 -15.92 -5.59
CA LEU A 57 -4.59 -14.99 -5.07
C LEU A 57 -5.99 -15.58 -5.06
N ALA A 58 -6.24 -16.70 -5.78
CA ALA A 58 -7.58 -17.26 -5.93
C ALA A 58 -8.31 -17.50 -4.59
N PRO A 59 -7.67 -18.03 -3.53
CA PRO A 59 -8.33 -18.19 -2.22
C PRO A 59 -8.81 -16.87 -1.60
N ILE A 60 -8.07 -15.78 -1.81
CA ILE A 60 -8.46 -14.45 -1.32
C ILE A 60 -9.69 -13.95 -2.08
N TYR A 61 -9.66 -14.02 -3.41
CA TYR A 61 -10.80 -13.58 -4.23
C TYR A 61 -12.04 -14.43 -3.96
N ASP A 62 -11.89 -15.73 -3.73
CA ASP A 62 -13.00 -16.62 -3.35
C ASP A 62 -13.58 -16.26 -1.98
N ALA A 63 -12.75 -15.95 -0.99
CA ALA A 63 -13.22 -15.48 0.32
C ALA A 63 -13.95 -14.15 0.21
N LEU A 64 -13.39 -13.17 -0.50
CA LEU A 64 -14.01 -11.86 -0.71
C LEU A 64 -15.36 -11.96 -1.45
N LYS A 65 -15.47 -12.82 -2.47
CA LYS A 65 -16.74 -13.09 -3.16
C LYS A 65 -17.81 -13.64 -2.22
N LYS A 66 -17.44 -14.58 -1.33
CA LYS A 66 -18.37 -15.21 -0.37
C LYS A 66 -18.98 -14.19 0.59
N ILE A 67 -18.27 -13.12 0.91
CA ILE A 67 -18.73 -12.05 1.80
C ILE A 67 -19.30 -10.84 1.05
N GLY A 68 -19.67 -11.01 -0.23
CA GLY A 68 -20.40 -10.01 -1.01
C GLY A 68 -19.56 -9.16 -1.96
N GLY A 69 -18.28 -9.49 -2.16
CA GLY A 69 -17.42 -8.80 -3.11
C GLY A 69 -17.76 -9.12 -4.56
N ILE A 70 -17.77 -8.10 -5.42
CA ILE A 70 -17.99 -8.25 -6.87
C ILE A 70 -16.63 -8.16 -7.56
N VAL A 71 -16.23 -9.24 -8.25
CA VAL A 71 -14.94 -9.26 -8.97
C VAL A 71 -15.07 -8.49 -10.28
N GLU A 72 -14.20 -7.51 -10.46
CA GLU A 72 -14.12 -6.63 -11.63
C GLU A 72 -12.66 -6.64 -12.11
N LYS A 73 -12.33 -7.53 -13.06
CA LYS A 73 -10.96 -7.77 -13.52
C LYS A 73 -10.00 -8.08 -12.36
N GLU A 74 -9.01 -7.22 -12.10
CA GLU A 74 -8.02 -7.31 -11.04
C GLU A 74 -8.46 -6.74 -9.69
N HIS A 75 -9.71 -6.28 -9.59
CA HIS A 75 -10.27 -5.72 -8.36
C HIS A 75 -11.41 -6.57 -7.80
N VAL A 76 -11.64 -6.43 -6.50
CA VAL A 76 -12.90 -6.83 -5.86
C VAL A 76 -13.57 -5.60 -5.28
N ARG A 77 -14.78 -5.30 -5.75
CA ARG A 77 -15.52 -4.13 -5.33
C ARG A 77 -16.45 -4.41 -4.16
N PHE A 78 -16.41 -3.53 -3.17
CA PHE A 78 -17.36 -3.44 -2.07
C PHE A 78 -17.97 -2.04 -2.05
N GLY A 79 -19.28 -1.93 -2.28
CA GLY A 79 -19.94 -0.64 -2.51
C GLY A 79 -19.36 0.06 -3.74
N ASN A 80 -18.88 1.29 -3.56
CA ASN A 80 -18.26 2.09 -4.63
C ASN A 80 -16.73 1.96 -4.68
N TRP A 81 -16.15 1.07 -3.88
CA TRP A 81 -14.70 1.01 -3.68
C TRP A 81 -14.12 -0.28 -4.27
N PRO A 82 -13.46 -0.23 -5.44
CA PRO A 82 -12.64 -1.32 -5.93
C PRO A 82 -11.42 -1.51 -5.02
N VAL A 83 -11.08 -2.77 -4.74
CA VAL A 83 -9.92 -3.16 -3.94
C VAL A 83 -9.00 -4.01 -4.81
N GLN A 84 -7.76 -3.57 -4.99
CA GLN A 84 -6.73 -4.37 -5.63
C GLN A 84 -5.94 -5.11 -4.54
N ILE A 85 -5.87 -6.45 -4.65
CA ILE A 85 -5.05 -7.26 -3.74
C ILE A 85 -3.63 -7.35 -4.30
N LEU A 86 -2.68 -6.81 -3.55
CA LEU A 86 -1.28 -6.74 -3.94
C LEU A 86 -0.41 -7.59 -3.01
N PRO A 87 0.16 -8.70 -3.48
CA PRO A 87 1.10 -9.49 -2.69
C PRO A 87 2.43 -8.78 -2.46
N ALA A 88 2.96 -8.89 -1.24
CA ALA A 88 4.30 -8.42 -0.93
C ALA A 88 5.38 -9.37 -1.50
N TYR A 89 5.82 -9.11 -2.73
CA TYR A 89 6.87 -9.91 -3.39
C TYR A 89 8.29 -9.38 -3.22
N LYS A 90 8.45 -8.15 -2.72
CA LYS A 90 9.75 -7.50 -2.55
C LYS A 90 10.04 -7.27 -1.07
N PRO A 91 11.32 -7.39 -0.63
CA PRO A 91 11.72 -7.11 0.75
C PRO A 91 11.29 -5.73 1.27
N LEU A 92 11.26 -4.71 0.40
CA LEU A 92 10.77 -3.37 0.73
C LEU A 92 9.28 -3.39 1.17
N VAL A 93 8.44 -4.09 0.40
CA VAL A 93 6.99 -4.15 0.66
C VAL A 93 6.69 -5.03 1.88
N GLU A 94 7.44 -6.11 2.08
CA GLU A 94 7.33 -6.92 3.29
C GLU A 94 7.68 -6.12 4.55
N ASP A 95 8.77 -5.35 4.53
CA ASP A 95 9.16 -4.48 5.65
C ASP A 95 8.10 -3.39 5.89
N ALA A 96 7.56 -2.80 4.82
CA ALA A 96 6.45 -1.84 4.89
C ALA A 96 5.20 -2.44 5.56
N LEU A 97 4.85 -3.69 5.24
CA LEU A 97 3.72 -4.38 5.88
C LEU A 97 3.98 -4.59 7.37
N ARG A 98 5.17 -5.05 7.75
CA ARG A 98 5.51 -5.27 9.17
C ARG A 98 5.48 -3.97 9.99
N LYS A 99 5.90 -2.86 9.38
CA LYS A 99 6.01 -1.54 10.03
C LYS A 99 4.85 -0.59 9.76
N SER A 100 3.81 -1.07 9.08
CA SER A 100 2.58 -0.30 8.84
C SER A 100 2.01 0.27 10.14
N GLN A 101 1.33 1.41 10.05
CA GLN A 101 0.74 2.09 11.19
C GLN A 101 -0.75 1.75 11.30
N ALA A 102 -1.23 1.54 12.53
CA ALA A 102 -2.65 1.40 12.80
C ALA A 102 -3.33 2.77 12.68
N VAL A 103 -4.44 2.81 11.94
CA VAL A 103 -5.28 4.00 11.79
C VAL A 103 -6.74 3.59 11.89
N GLU A 104 -7.62 4.57 12.04
CA GLU A 104 -9.07 4.35 12.00
C GLU A 104 -9.68 5.14 10.86
N PHE A 105 -10.53 4.49 10.05
CA PHE A 105 -11.32 5.15 9.02
C PHE A 105 -12.81 4.87 9.26
N ALA A 106 -13.59 5.92 9.52
CA ALA A 106 -15.04 5.81 9.76
C ALA A 106 -15.42 4.73 10.79
N GLY A 107 -14.65 4.61 11.89
CA GLY A 107 -14.85 3.62 12.95
C GLY A 107 -14.32 2.22 12.61
N VAL A 108 -13.61 2.03 11.50
CA VAL A 108 -13.02 0.75 11.12
C VAL A 108 -11.50 0.79 11.35
N PRO A 109 -10.98 -0.03 12.27
CA PRO A 109 -9.54 -0.19 12.45
C PRO A 109 -8.92 -0.76 11.17
N THR A 110 -7.84 -0.14 10.70
CA THR A 110 -7.09 -0.61 9.53
C THR A 110 -5.61 -0.28 9.70
N ARG A 111 -4.80 -0.61 8.69
CA ARG A 111 -3.37 -0.33 8.68
C ARG A 111 -2.99 0.34 7.38
N VAL A 112 -2.11 1.34 7.45
CA VAL A 112 -1.61 2.07 6.29
C VAL A 112 -0.08 2.05 6.35
N PHE A 113 0.59 2.01 5.20
CA PHE A 113 2.04 2.22 5.18
C PHE A 113 2.41 3.60 5.75
N THR A 114 3.60 3.70 6.35
CA THR A 114 4.11 5.01 6.79
C THR A 114 4.45 5.88 5.57
N PRO A 115 4.52 7.21 5.71
CA PRO A 115 4.91 8.10 4.61
C PRO A 115 6.20 7.66 3.91
N GLU A 116 7.21 7.26 4.67
CA GLU A 116 8.53 6.88 4.15
C GLU A 116 8.44 5.61 3.29
N TYR A 117 7.66 4.61 3.71
CA TYR A 117 7.44 3.42 2.90
C TYR A 117 6.56 3.69 1.68
N LEU A 118 5.56 4.57 1.79
CA LEU A 118 4.76 5.01 0.63
C LEU A 118 5.65 5.68 -0.42
N CYS A 119 6.54 6.58 -0.01
CA CYS A 119 7.51 7.23 -0.88
C CYS A 119 8.52 6.22 -1.47
N ALA A 120 9.10 5.34 -0.65
CA ALA A 120 10.07 4.36 -1.13
C ALA A 120 9.45 3.38 -2.15
N ILE A 121 8.22 2.90 -1.91
CA ILE A 121 7.49 2.03 -2.84
C ILE A 121 7.12 2.79 -4.13
N ALA A 122 6.74 4.06 -4.02
CA ALA A 122 6.49 4.91 -5.18
C ALA A 122 7.76 5.09 -6.04
N LEU A 123 8.92 5.31 -5.42
CA LEU A 123 10.22 5.38 -6.11
C LEU A 123 10.59 4.07 -6.81
N ASP A 124 10.43 2.94 -6.12
CA ASP A 124 10.68 1.60 -6.68
C ASP A 124 9.76 1.31 -7.89
N THR A 125 8.50 1.75 -7.82
CA THR A 125 7.54 1.63 -8.93
C THR A 125 7.91 2.54 -10.11
N GLY A 126 8.28 3.79 -9.83
CA GLY A 126 8.99 4.66 -10.77
C GLY A 126 8.18 5.19 -11.97
N ARG A 127 6.85 5.27 -11.89
CA ARG A 127 6.04 5.97 -12.92
C ARG A 127 6.04 7.47 -12.65
N THR A 128 5.80 8.30 -13.66
CA THR A 128 5.77 9.77 -13.52
C THR A 128 4.88 10.25 -12.37
N LYS A 129 3.68 9.68 -12.23
CA LYS A 129 2.75 10.01 -11.13
C LYS A 129 3.28 9.61 -9.74
N ASP A 130 4.13 8.58 -9.68
CA ASP A 130 4.70 8.11 -8.42
C ASP A 130 5.81 9.06 -7.94
N TYR A 131 6.64 9.59 -8.85
CA TYR A 131 7.59 10.64 -8.52
C TYR A 131 6.91 11.95 -8.09
N TYR A 132 5.83 12.34 -8.77
CA TYR A 132 5.01 13.49 -8.36
C TYR A 132 4.47 13.31 -6.93
N ARG A 133 3.97 12.11 -6.60
CA ARG A 133 3.50 11.81 -5.24
C ARG A 133 4.63 11.97 -4.22
N VAL A 134 5.83 11.49 -4.50
CA VAL A 134 6.98 11.68 -3.60
C VAL A 134 7.27 13.17 -3.43
N ALA A 135 7.25 13.95 -4.51
CA ALA A 135 7.44 15.39 -4.43
C ALA A 135 6.38 16.08 -3.54
N MET A 136 5.11 15.66 -3.62
CA MET A 136 4.04 16.18 -2.76
C MET A 136 4.27 15.89 -1.27
N PHE A 137 4.74 14.70 -0.93
CA PHE A 137 5.13 14.37 0.46
C PHE A 137 6.22 15.30 0.99
N ILE A 138 7.22 15.61 0.15
CA ILE A 138 8.33 16.49 0.50
C ILE A 138 7.86 17.94 0.64
N GLU A 139 6.97 18.40 -0.26
CA GLU A 139 6.46 19.77 -0.29
C GLU A 139 5.52 20.07 0.88
N GLN A 140 4.73 19.10 1.32
CA GLN A 140 3.78 19.23 2.42
C GLN A 140 4.37 18.84 3.79
N ASP A 141 5.67 18.59 3.88
CA ASP A 141 6.37 18.20 5.11
C ASP A 141 5.77 16.95 5.78
N ALA A 142 5.21 16.06 4.96
CA ALA A 142 4.47 14.88 5.39
C ALA A 142 5.34 13.61 5.45
N VAL A 143 6.66 13.73 5.23
CA VAL A 143 7.61 12.61 5.27
C VAL A 143 8.90 13.01 5.99
N ASP A 144 9.43 12.12 6.83
CA ASP A 144 10.75 12.32 7.43
C ASP A 144 11.84 12.01 6.41
N MET A 145 12.49 13.06 5.89
CA MET A 145 13.48 12.94 4.83
C MET A 145 14.69 12.10 5.23
N LYS A 146 15.08 12.11 6.52
CA LYS A 146 16.20 11.29 7.01
C LYS A 146 15.87 9.79 6.92
N SER A 147 14.68 9.42 7.36
CA SER A 147 14.18 8.04 7.32
C SER A 147 13.93 7.58 5.88
N LEU A 148 13.36 8.44 5.03
CA LEU A 148 13.17 8.15 3.61
C LEU A 148 14.51 7.92 2.90
N ARG A 149 15.52 8.77 3.12
CA ARG A 149 16.88 8.56 2.57
C ARG A 149 17.48 7.23 3.03
N SER A 150 17.32 6.88 4.31
CA SER A 150 17.77 5.59 4.82
C SER A 150 17.10 4.39 4.13
N LEU A 151 15.80 4.48 3.82
CA LEU A 151 15.11 3.46 3.03
C LEU A 151 15.62 3.41 1.59
N VAL A 152 15.82 4.58 0.95
CA VAL A 152 16.36 4.67 -0.41
C VAL A 152 17.71 3.97 -0.51
N ASP A 153 18.63 4.23 0.43
CA ASP A 153 19.95 3.60 0.45
C ASP A 153 19.84 2.09 0.72
N ARG A 154 19.05 1.70 1.73
CA ARG A 154 18.84 0.30 2.12
C ARG A 154 18.31 -0.56 0.96
N TYR A 155 17.42 0.00 0.14
CA TYR A 155 16.75 -0.73 -0.93
C TYR A 155 17.30 -0.41 -2.33
N GLY A 156 18.41 0.32 -2.43
CA GLY A 156 19.10 0.57 -3.69
C GLY A 156 18.31 1.46 -4.66
N LEU A 157 17.58 2.45 -4.16
CA LEU A 157 16.71 3.33 -4.93
C LEU A 157 17.38 4.65 -5.34
N SER A 158 18.68 4.81 -5.11
CA SER A 158 19.39 6.09 -5.29
C SER A 158 19.31 6.64 -6.72
N ASP A 159 19.21 5.80 -7.74
CA ASP A 159 19.03 6.27 -9.13
C ASP A 159 17.62 6.82 -9.40
N LYS A 160 16.62 6.43 -8.60
CA LYS A 160 15.22 6.83 -8.79
C LYS A 160 14.97 8.26 -8.34
N ILE A 161 15.71 8.74 -7.35
CA ILE A 161 15.51 10.07 -6.72
C ILE A 161 15.73 11.22 -7.70
N LYS A 162 16.55 11.01 -8.74
CA LYS A 162 16.85 11.97 -9.81
C LYS A 162 15.60 12.46 -10.55
N ASN A 163 14.50 11.71 -10.47
CA ASN A 163 13.23 12.04 -11.10
C ASN A 163 12.26 12.78 -10.17
N VAL A 164 12.65 13.05 -8.92
CA VAL A 164 11.84 13.81 -7.94
C VAL A 164 12.34 15.26 -7.89
N SER A 165 11.48 16.19 -8.29
CA SER A 165 11.86 17.58 -8.58
C SER A 165 12.36 18.40 -7.38
N ASN A 166 11.93 18.06 -6.16
CA ASN A 166 12.25 18.81 -4.94
C ASN A 166 13.08 17.99 -3.92
N TRP A 167 13.73 16.92 -4.38
CA TRP A 167 14.45 15.99 -3.50
C TRP A 167 15.53 16.66 -2.63
N GLU A 168 16.28 17.63 -3.18
CA GLU A 168 17.40 18.30 -2.51
C GLU A 168 16.98 19.52 -1.66
N ASN A 169 15.72 19.95 -1.74
CA ASN A 169 15.26 21.20 -1.13
C ASN A 169 15.14 21.16 0.42
N LYS A 170 15.48 20.02 1.05
CA LYS A 170 15.32 19.76 2.49
C LYS A 170 16.64 19.53 3.23
N ASP A 171 17.79 19.75 2.59
CA ASP A 171 19.12 19.61 3.21
C ASP A 171 19.59 20.89 3.95
N GLY A 172 18.66 21.75 4.36
CA GLY A 172 18.90 23.02 5.07
C GLY A 172 18.76 22.90 6.59
#